data_AF-A0A9D4YGP7-F1
#
_entry.id   AF-A0A9D4YGP7-F1
#
_cell.length_a   1.000
_cell.length_b   1.000
_cell.length_c   1.000
_cell.angle_alpha   90.00
_cell.angle_beta   90.00
_cell.angle_gamma   90.00
#
_symmetry.space_group_name_H-M   'P 1'
#
loop_
_entity.id
_entity.type
_entity.pdbx_description
1 polymer ?
#
loop_
_entity_poly.entity_id
_entity_poly.type
_entity_poly.pdbx_seq_one_letter_code
_entity_poly.pdbx_strand_id
1 'polypeptide(L)'
;MQVAVYTCEDCGFEIYQVAPGDVVELSGIFLPIPYVGFRAMRAGLVADTYLEAMSVSHFKKKYEEYELRGDEEEQIKRLAEDGDIYDKLARSLAPEIFGHEDIKKALLLLLVGAPHRQLKDGMKIRGDLHICLMGDPGVAKNFRIP
;
A
#
# COMPACT_ATOMS: atom_id res chain seq x y z
N MET A 1 9.67 -8.97 -23.83
CA MET A 1 10.56 -9.49 -22.77
C MET A 1 9.66 -9.84 -21.60
N GLN A 2 9.16 -11.07 -21.56
CA GLN A 2 8.38 -11.56 -20.41
C GLN A 2 9.40 -12.10 -19.41
N VAL A 3 9.63 -11.39 -18.32
CA VAL A 3 10.43 -11.92 -17.21
C VAL A 3 9.50 -12.80 -16.41
N ALA A 4 9.63 -14.11 -16.58
CA ALA A 4 8.97 -15.05 -15.69
C ALA A 4 9.76 -15.08 -14.38
N VAL A 5 9.09 -14.79 -13.26
CA VAL A 5 9.67 -14.94 -11.93
C VAL A 5 9.36 -16.35 -11.48
N TYR A 6 10.38 -17.18 -11.31
CA TYR A 6 10.24 -18.51 -10.74
C TYR A 6 10.82 -18.48 -9.33
N THR A 7 9.98 -18.78 -8.35
CA THR A 7 10.43 -19.05 -6.99
C THR A 7 10.95 -20.47 -6.93
N CYS A 8 12.18 -20.67 -6.45
CA CYS A 8 12.79 -21.99 -6.33
C CYS A 8 11.96 -22.87 -5.36
N GLU A 9 11.37 -23.96 -5.86
CA GLU A 9 10.63 -24.94 -5.04
C GLU A 9 11.54 -25.64 -4.02
N ASP A 10 12.84 -25.74 -4.31
CA ASP A 10 13.83 -26.43 -3.47
C ASP A 10 14.30 -25.59 -2.27
N CYS A 11 14.09 -24.26 -2.28
CA CYS A 11 14.50 -23.36 -1.19
C CYS A 11 13.44 -23.18 -0.10
N GLY A 12 12.28 -23.83 -0.20
CA GLY A 12 11.40 -24.16 0.92
C GLY A 12 10.71 -23.04 1.71
N PHE A 13 10.98 -21.73 1.50
CA PHE A 13 10.54 -20.71 2.47
C PHE A 13 9.62 -19.57 2.01
N GLU A 14 9.45 -19.24 0.72
CA GLU A 14 8.80 -17.93 0.37
C GLU A 14 7.69 -17.96 -0.70
N ILE A 15 7.34 -19.13 -1.25
CA ILE A 15 6.45 -19.25 -2.43
C ILE A 15 5.01 -18.75 -2.17
N TYR A 16 4.59 -18.65 -0.90
CA TYR A 16 3.22 -18.26 -0.53
C TYR A 16 3.08 -16.81 -0.03
N GLN A 17 4.13 -16.01 -0.06
CA GLN A 17 4.08 -14.68 0.57
C GLN A 17 3.54 -13.57 -0.35
N VAL A 18 3.49 -13.77 -1.67
CA VAL A 18 3.14 -12.71 -2.63
C VAL A 18 1.83 -13.01 -3.35
N ALA A 19 0.88 -12.07 -3.29
CA ALA A 19 -0.37 -12.14 -4.04
C ALA A 19 -0.29 -11.32 -5.34
N PRO A 20 -1.07 -11.69 -6.38
CA PRO A 20 -1.15 -10.89 -7.60
C PRO A 20 -1.67 -9.49 -7.28
N GLY A 21 -0.85 -8.47 -7.57
CA GLY A 21 -1.14 -7.05 -7.28
C GLY A 21 -0.31 -6.46 -6.14
N ASP A 22 0.46 -7.27 -5.41
CA ASP A 22 1.39 -6.77 -4.40
C ASP A 22 2.58 -6.04 -5.04
N VAL A 23 2.98 -4.93 -4.41
CA VAL A 23 4.21 -4.22 -4.76
C VAL A 23 5.32 -4.80 -3.88
N VAL A 24 6.19 -5.59 -4.50
CA VAL A 24 7.31 -6.27 -3.84
C VAL A 24 8.63 -5.87 -4.47
N GLU A 25 9.66 -5.80 -3.63
CA GLU A 25 11.05 -5.78 -4.03
C GLU A 25 11.55 -7.22 -4.07
N LEU A 26 12.17 -7.60 -5.19
CA LEU A 26 12.69 -8.94 -5.38
C LEU A 26 14.18 -8.85 -5.64
N SER A 27 14.96 -9.53 -4.82
CA SER A 27 16.40 -9.70 -5.00
C SER A 27 16.70 -11.14 -5.39
N GLY A 28 17.48 -11.34 -6.45
CA GLY A 28 17.66 -12.66 -7.03
C GLY A 28 18.73 -12.73 -8.11
N ILE A 29 18.92 -13.93 -8.66
CA ILE A 29 19.91 -14.21 -9.69
C ILE A 29 19.20 -14.29 -11.05
N PHE A 30 19.75 -13.58 -12.04
CA PHE A 30 19.21 -13.54 -13.39
C PHE A 30 19.85 -14.63 -14.26
N LEU A 31 19.04 -15.57 -14.75
CA LEU A 31 19.50 -16.77 -15.44
C LEU A 31 18.75 -16.99 -16.77
N PRO A 32 19.44 -17.38 -17.86
CA PRO A 32 18.81 -17.80 -19.10
C PRO A 32 18.47 -19.30 -19.07
N ILE A 33 17.29 -19.68 -19.55
CA ILE A 33 16.93 -21.08 -19.82
C ILE A 33 17.24 -21.37 -21.29
N PRO A 34 18.23 -22.21 -21.59
CA PRO A 34 18.50 -22.61 -22.96
C PRO A 34 17.35 -23.50 -23.46
N TYR A 35 16.80 -23.18 -24.64
CA TYR A 35 15.84 -24.06 -25.29
C TYR A 35 16.54 -25.35 -25.76
N VAL A 36 15.92 -26.49 -25.47
CA VAL A 36 16.37 -27.81 -25.94
C VAL A 36 15.42 -28.39 -27.00
N GLY A 37 15.94 -29.24 -27.89
CA GLY A 37 15.16 -29.95 -28.90
C GLY A 37 14.70 -29.10 -30.11
N PHE A 38 13.57 -29.45 -30.73
CA PHE A 38 13.05 -28.77 -31.95
C PHE A 38 12.80 -27.26 -31.77
N ARG A 39 12.58 -26.80 -30.52
CA ARG A 39 12.45 -25.36 -30.21
C ARG A 39 13.78 -24.61 -30.31
N ALA A 40 14.92 -25.26 -30.02
CA ALA A 40 16.26 -24.68 -30.16
C ALA A 40 16.57 -24.31 -31.62
N MET A 41 16.10 -25.13 -32.58
CA MET A 41 16.35 -24.92 -34.01
C MET A 41 15.59 -23.70 -34.57
N ARG A 42 14.46 -23.30 -33.97
CA ARG A 42 13.70 -22.08 -34.34
C ARG A 42 14.10 -20.85 -33.53
N ALA A 43 14.51 -21.02 -32.29
CA ALA A 43 14.80 -19.91 -31.37
C ALA A 43 16.19 -19.28 -31.61
N GLY A 44 17.12 -19.99 -32.26
CA GLY A 44 18.46 -19.46 -32.53
C GLY A 44 19.21 -19.12 -31.25
N LEU A 45 19.57 -17.83 -31.07
CA LEU A 45 20.24 -17.29 -29.87
C LEU A 45 19.25 -16.70 -28.84
N VAL A 46 17.95 -16.75 -29.11
CA VAL A 46 16.94 -16.23 -28.18
C VAL A 46 16.77 -17.22 -27.04
N ALA A 47 17.12 -16.80 -25.84
CA ALA A 47 16.86 -17.53 -24.60
C ALA A 47 15.79 -16.80 -23.79
N ASP A 48 14.87 -17.56 -23.18
CA ASP A 48 14.00 -16.99 -22.15
C ASP A 48 14.83 -16.77 -20.90
N THR A 49 14.71 -15.59 -20.31
CA THR A 49 15.39 -15.23 -19.08
C THR A 49 14.42 -15.21 -17.93
N TYR A 50 14.82 -15.78 -16.82
CA TYR A 50 14.08 -15.71 -15.57
C TYR A 50 14.94 -15.13 -14.46
N LEU A 51 14.25 -14.61 -13.44
CA LEU A 51 14.86 -14.19 -12.19
C LEU A 51 14.51 -15.24 -11.13
N GLU A 52 15.54 -15.89 -10.58
CA GLU A 52 15.40 -16.74 -9.41
C GLU A 52 15.45 -15.86 -8.16
N ALA A 53 14.30 -15.67 -7.53
CA ALA A 53 14.17 -14.83 -6.34
C ALA A 53 14.80 -15.53 -5.12
N MET A 54 15.77 -14.86 -4.48
CA MET A 54 16.42 -15.32 -3.24
C MET A 54 15.86 -14.62 -2.00
N SER A 55 15.33 -13.40 -2.16
CA SER A 55 14.72 -12.64 -1.07
C SER A 55 13.59 -11.77 -1.63
N VAL A 56 12.47 -11.80 -0.91
CA VAL A 56 11.29 -10.98 -1.19
C VAL A 56 11.07 -10.00 -0.03
N SER A 57 11.06 -8.69 -0.32
CA SER A 57 10.63 -7.67 0.65
C SER A 57 9.37 -6.96 0.15
N HIS A 58 8.32 -6.94 0.97
CA HIS A 58 7.09 -6.23 0.64
C HIS A 58 7.28 -4.72 0.91
N PHE A 59 7.11 -3.89 -0.14
CA PHE A 59 7.18 -2.43 0.02
C PHE A 59 6.02 -1.89 0.87
N LYS A 60 4.87 -2.56 0.82
CA LYS A 60 3.74 -2.30 1.70
C LYS A 60 3.71 -3.36 2.79
N LYS A 61 4.51 -3.18 3.84
CA LYS A 61 4.22 -3.89 5.11
C LYS A 61 2.75 -3.62 5.42
N LYS A 62 1.97 -4.68 5.66
CA LYS A 62 0.60 -4.50 6.15
C LYS A 62 0.69 -3.59 7.37
N TYR A 63 -0.18 -2.59 7.49
CA TYR A 63 -0.15 -1.63 8.62
C TYR A 63 -0.10 -2.32 10.00
N GLU A 64 -0.58 -3.57 10.07
CA GLU A 64 -0.53 -4.45 11.24
C GLU A 64 0.88 -4.88 11.67
N GLU A 65 1.88 -4.79 10.79
CA GLU A 65 3.27 -5.23 11.02
C GLU A 65 4.27 -4.04 11.04
N TYR A 66 3.75 -2.80 11.09
CA TYR A 66 4.59 -1.62 11.28
C TYR A 66 5.02 -1.54 12.76
N GLU A 67 6.26 -1.92 13.03
CA GLU A 67 6.89 -1.67 14.33
C GLU A 67 7.26 -0.19 14.43
N LEU A 68 6.56 0.53 15.33
CA LEU A 68 6.91 1.90 15.68
C LEU A 68 8.32 1.93 16.26
N ARG A 69 9.21 2.74 15.68
CA ARG A 69 10.52 2.96 16.29
C ARG A 69 10.36 3.88 17.51
N GLY A 70 11.20 3.68 18.53
CA GLY A 70 11.04 4.41 19.81
C GLY A 70 11.13 5.94 19.70
N ASP A 71 11.82 6.45 18.68
CA ASP A 71 11.86 7.87 18.32
C ASP A 71 10.53 8.37 17.73
N GLU A 72 9.85 7.57 16.91
CA GLU A 72 8.52 7.87 16.39
C GLU A 72 7.46 7.89 17.50
N GLU A 73 7.54 6.94 18.45
CA GLU A 73 6.63 6.91 19.60
C GLU A 73 6.74 8.18 20.46
N GLU A 74 7.96 8.68 20.67
CA GLU A 74 8.17 9.91 21.41
C GLU A 74 7.58 11.13 20.68
N GLN A 75 7.75 11.19 19.35
CA GLN A 75 7.13 12.23 18.53
C GLN A 75 5.59 12.17 18.60
N ILE A 76 5.01 10.97 18.54
CA ILE A 76 3.56 10.78 18.67
C ILE A 76 3.08 11.26 20.04
N LYS A 77 3.80 10.94 21.12
CA LYS A 77 3.45 11.42 22.47
C LYS A 77 3.53 12.94 22.60
N ARG A 78 4.59 13.56 22.08
CA ARG A 78 4.72 15.02 22.07
C ARG A 78 3.59 15.68 21.29
N LEU A 79 3.22 15.12 20.13
CA LEU A 79 2.07 15.58 19.37
C LEU A 79 0.78 15.40 20.17
N ALA A 80 0.59 14.26 20.84
CA ALA A 80 -0.56 13.97 21.70
C ALA A 80 -0.78 15.01 22.81
N GLU A 81 0.31 15.55 23.38
CA GLU A 81 0.30 16.54 24.46
C GLU A 81 0.00 17.97 23.97
N ASP A 82 0.20 18.25 22.69
CA ASP A 82 0.15 19.59 22.09
C ASP A 82 -1.29 20.17 21.99
N GLY A 83 -2.32 19.38 22.34
CA GLY A 83 -3.72 19.79 22.54
C GLY A 83 -4.51 20.15 21.27
N ASP A 84 -3.87 20.70 20.24
CA ASP A 84 -4.48 21.19 18.99
C ASP A 84 -4.18 20.30 17.77
N ILE A 85 -4.07 18.99 17.99
CA ILE A 85 -3.68 18.02 16.96
C ILE A 85 -4.70 17.97 15.83
N TYR A 86 -5.98 18.08 16.17
CA TYR A 86 -7.07 17.94 15.21
C TYR A 86 -7.00 19.00 14.12
N ASP A 87 -6.79 20.27 14.49
CA ASP A 87 -6.67 21.35 13.53
C ASP A 87 -5.31 21.31 12.81
N LYS A 88 -4.23 20.91 13.48
CA LYS A 88 -2.91 20.73 12.85
C LYS A 88 -2.95 19.67 11.75
N LEU A 89 -3.57 18.52 12.01
CA LEU A 89 -3.75 17.43 11.03
C LEU A 89 -4.69 17.84 9.89
N ALA A 90 -5.77 18.56 10.21
CA ALA A 90 -6.68 19.05 9.18
C ALA A 90 -5.97 20.02 8.21
N ARG A 91 -5.10 20.90 8.71
CA ARG A 91 -4.32 21.83 7.88
C ARG A 91 -3.24 21.12 7.06
N SER A 92 -2.65 20.04 7.56
CA SER A 92 -1.58 19.31 6.86
C SER A 92 -2.07 18.43 5.71
N LEU A 93 -3.35 18.02 5.69
CA LEU A 93 -3.89 17.13 4.66
C LEU A 93 -3.85 17.74 3.24
N ALA A 94 -4.11 19.04 3.14
CA ALA A 94 -4.11 19.78 1.88
C ALA A 94 -3.69 21.24 2.13
N PRO A 95 -2.38 21.50 2.31
CA PRO A 95 -1.88 22.83 2.64
C PRO A 95 -2.02 23.81 1.47
N GLU A 96 -2.11 23.30 0.24
CA GLU A 96 -2.23 24.09 -0.99
C GLU A 96 -3.57 24.82 -1.11
N ILE A 97 -4.59 24.40 -0.34
CA ILE A 97 -5.93 24.98 -0.43
C ILE A 97 -6.22 25.82 0.79
N PHE A 98 -6.44 27.12 0.57
CA PHE A 98 -6.82 28.05 1.63
C PHE A 98 -8.31 27.93 1.98
N GLY A 99 -8.63 27.77 3.26
CA GLY A 99 -9.99 27.67 3.77
C GLY A 99 -10.64 26.28 3.66
N HIS A 100 -11.95 26.24 3.91
CA HIS A 100 -12.77 25.02 4.04
C HIS A 100 -12.19 24.01 5.05
N GLU A 101 -11.84 24.49 6.24
CA GLU A 101 -11.30 23.67 7.33
C GLU A 101 -12.26 22.53 7.72
N ASP A 102 -13.58 22.78 7.67
CA ASP A 102 -14.60 21.75 7.96
C ASP A 102 -14.56 20.58 6.97
N ILE A 103 -14.28 20.85 5.70
CA ILE A 103 -14.14 19.79 4.67
C ILE A 103 -12.86 19.00 4.93
N LYS A 104 -11.75 19.66 5.26
CA LYS A 104 -10.49 18.98 5.58
C LYS A 104 -10.62 18.11 6.84
N LYS A 105 -11.34 18.59 7.85
CA LYS A 105 -11.70 17.84 9.05
C LYS A 105 -12.57 16.62 8.73
N ALA A 106 -13.57 16.78 7.87
CA ALA A 106 -14.41 15.65 7.44
C ALA A 106 -13.59 14.60 6.66
N LEU A 107 -12.67 15.02 5.79
CA LEU A 107 -11.74 14.13 5.10
C LEU A 107 -10.75 13.45 6.05
N LEU A 108 -10.29 14.15 7.09
CA LEU A 108 -9.45 13.54 8.14
C LEU A 108 -10.19 12.41 8.85
N LEU A 109 -11.47 12.62 9.21
CA LEU A 109 -12.30 11.58 9.81
C LEU A 109 -12.58 10.41 8.85
N LEU A 110 -12.64 10.67 7.54
CA LEU A 110 -12.75 9.62 6.53
C LEU A 110 -11.51 8.73 6.49
N LEU A 111 -10.30 9.32 6.60
CA LEU A 111 -9.04 8.58 6.61
C LEU A 111 -8.83 7.77 7.89
N VAL A 112 -9.22 8.32 9.04
CA VAL A 112 -9.15 7.61 10.33
C VAL A 112 -10.22 6.51 10.39
N GLY A 113 -11.38 6.73 9.78
CA GLY A 113 -12.51 5.81 9.78
C GLY A 113 -13.17 5.66 11.16
N ALA A 114 -14.17 4.78 11.25
CA ALA A 114 -14.78 4.39 12.52
C ALA A 114 -14.53 2.90 12.81
N PRO A 115 -14.37 2.50 14.08
CA PRO A 115 -14.17 1.10 14.44
C PRO A 115 -15.41 0.28 14.12
N HIS A 116 -15.21 -0.89 13.49
CA HIS A 116 -16.27 -1.87 13.32
C HIS A 116 -16.72 -2.40 14.68
N ARG A 117 -18.00 -2.21 15.00
CA ARG A 117 -18.59 -2.73 16.25
C ARG A 117 -19.39 -3.99 15.96
N GLN A 118 -19.11 -5.04 16.72
CA GLN A 118 -19.93 -6.24 16.76
C GLN A 118 -20.85 -6.14 17.98
N LEU A 119 -22.16 -6.19 17.74
CA LEU A 119 -23.15 -6.20 18.80
C LEU A 119 -23.23 -7.60 19.42
N LYS A 120 -23.71 -7.70 20.67
CA LYS A 120 -23.85 -8.99 21.37
C LYS A 120 -24.80 -9.97 20.65
N ASP A 121 -25.67 -9.46 19.78
CA ASP A 121 -26.58 -10.24 18.92
C ASP A 121 -25.93 -10.75 17.62
N GLY A 122 -24.61 -10.59 17.42
CA GLY A 122 -23.91 -11.06 16.22
C GLY A 122 -24.03 -10.16 14.99
N MET A 123 -24.81 -9.06 15.07
CA MET A 123 -24.83 -8.04 14.03
C MET A 123 -23.53 -7.23 14.01
N LYS A 124 -22.96 -7.07 12.82
CA LYS A 124 -21.78 -6.22 12.58
C LYS A 124 -22.23 -4.88 12.03
N ILE A 125 -21.83 -3.79 12.68
CA ILE A 125 -22.06 -2.43 12.21
C ILE A 125 -20.84 -1.99 11.41
N ARG A 126 -21.08 -1.56 10.17
CA ARG A 126 -20.07 -1.02 9.25
C ARG A 126 -19.55 0.33 9.80
N GLY A 127 -18.23 0.48 9.89
CA GLY A 127 -17.56 1.69 10.36
C GLY A 127 -17.07 2.60 9.23
N ASP A 128 -17.38 2.25 7.98
CA ASP A 128 -16.93 3.00 6.81
C ASP A 128 -17.78 4.26 6.65
N LEU A 129 -17.14 5.42 6.67
CA LEU A 129 -17.79 6.68 6.32
C LEU A 129 -17.78 6.87 4.80
N HIS A 130 -18.89 7.39 4.27
CA HIS A 130 -19.01 7.78 2.86
C HIS A 130 -19.35 9.27 2.82
N ILE A 131 -18.48 10.07 2.20
CA ILE A 131 -18.67 11.52 2.07
C ILE A 131 -18.88 11.86 0.60
N CYS A 132 -19.93 12.63 0.30
CA CYS A 132 -20.19 13.17 -1.03
C CYS A 132 -19.99 14.69 -1.02
N LEU A 133 -19.14 15.21 -1.91
CA LEU A 133 -18.90 16.64 -2.06
C LEU A 133 -19.61 17.18 -3.32
N MET A 134 -20.72 17.89 -3.13
CA MET A 134 -21.41 18.64 -4.19
C MET A 134 -21.04 20.13 -4.17
N GLY A 135 -21.17 20.81 -5.31
CA GLY A 135 -20.66 22.17 -5.53
C GLY A 135 -20.26 22.43 -6.99
N ASP A 136 -19.86 23.67 -7.29
CA ASP A 136 -19.51 24.10 -8.64
C ASP A 136 -18.28 23.38 -9.22
N PRO A 137 -18.20 23.22 -10.56
CA PRO A 137 -17.06 22.56 -11.21
C PRO A 137 -15.72 23.27 -10.97
N GLY A 138 -15.74 24.56 -10.61
CA GLY A 138 -14.54 25.36 -10.32
C GLY A 138 -13.87 25.09 -8.97
N VAL A 139 -14.49 24.33 -8.06
CA VAL A 139 -14.01 24.16 -6.67
C VAL A 139 -12.96 23.04 -6.53
N ALA A 140 -12.24 22.72 -7.60
CA ALA A 140 -11.11 21.77 -7.63
C ALA A 140 -11.35 20.44 -6.90
N LYS A 141 -12.57 19.89 -6.94
CA LYS A 141 -12.96 18.68 -6.19
C LYS A 141 -12.09 17.46 -6.51
N ASN A 142 -11.66 17.34 -7.76
CA ASN A 142 -10.85 16.22 -8.23
C ASN A 142 -9.37 16.36 -7.86
N PHE A 143 -8.86 17.59 -7.73
CA PHE A 143 -7.49 17.83 -7.28
C PHE A 143 -7.35 17.66 -5.75
N ARG A 144 -8.48 17.75 -5.03
CA ARG A 144 -8.53 17.83 -3.57
C ARG A 144 -8.53 16.47 -2.85
N ILE A 145 -8.68 15.36 -3.57
CA ILE A 145 -8.81 14.02 -2.99
C ILE A 145 -7.75 13.11 -3.63
N PRO A 146 -6.69 12.72 -2.91
CA PRO A 146 -5.76 11.67 -3.35
C PRO A 146 -6.39 10.27 -3.28
#